data_AF-A0A7W3YFT6-F1
#
_entry.id   AF-A0A7W3YFT6-F1
#
_cell.length_a   1.000
_cell.length_b   1.000
_cell.length_c   1.000
_cell.angle_alpha   90.00
_cell.angle_beta   90.00
_cell.angle_gamma   90.00
#
_symmetry.space_group_name_H-M   'P 1'
#
loop_
_entity.id
_entity.type
_entity.pdbx_description
1 polymer ?
#
loop_
_entity_poly.entity_id
_entity_poly.type
_entity_poly.pdbx_seq_one_letter_code
_entity_poly.pdbx_strand_id
1 'polypeptide(L)'
;MASRKKSSGTVAKKAVKSSRASTQARVGAALGDDARVAAAVARRHRGLQARAERVNEAARKSASSKDRKKPVQAGARSQPVNPMPAQHLPKPGNEHALRTAPRYDAPAYEGSGKLEGMKAIVTGGDSGIGRAVAVLFAREGADVAVFYLNEHEDAEVTREAVEAEGRTCVLVAGDVKDSRFCNRAVKQTVRQLGGLDILVNNAAFQQHLERLEDLNDAQLAETLGTNVAGYFNMARAALPHLGNGSSIINTGSETALFGSGGLLDYAATKGAIHAFTLSLAAQLLPRGIRVNAVAPGPVWTPLNPADRRGKDVADFGKDSDMGRPAQPEEISPAYVFLASPVTASYISGVVLPVMGGPRG
;
A
#
# COMPACT_ATOMS: atom_id res chain seq x y z
N MET A 1 12.73 85.96 5.46
CA MET A 1 12.25 87.18 6.14
C MET A 1 11.00 86.85 6.94
N ALA A 2 10.95 87.36 8.17
CA ALA A 2 9.79 87.74 8.99
C ALA A 2 8.40 87.74 8.31
N SER A 3 7.25 87.54 8.95
CA SER A 3 6.81 87.37 10.34
C SER A 3 5.28 87.57 10.33
N ARG A 4 4.55 86.93 11.25
CA ARG A 4 3.21 87.32 11.78
C ARG A 4 2.01 87.25 10.79
N LYS A 5 0.74 87.09 11.19
CA LYS A 5 0.04 86.75 12.44
C LYS A 5 -1.42 86.46 12.06
N LYS A 6 -1.97 85.37 12.61
CA LYS A 6 -3.26 85.26 13.34
C LYS A 6 -4.42 86.20 12.96
N SER A 7 -5.56 85.62 12.55
CA SER A 7 -6.85 85.54 13.29
C SER A 7 -7.88 85.00 12.28
N SER A 8 -8.60 83.91 12.49
CA SER A 8 -9.71 83.71 13.42
C SER A 8 -9.83 82.19 13.65
N GLY A 9 -10.16 81.68 14.82
CA GLY A 9 -11.14 82.23 15.73
C GLY A 9 -12.40 81.35 15.70
N THR A 10 -12.26 80.16 16.28
CA THR A 10 -13.27 79.66 17.22
C THR A 10 -14.60 79.08 16.69
N VAL A 11 -14.63 78.40 15.53
CA VAL A 11 -15.77 77.49 15.20
C VAL A 11 -15.35 76.10 14.69
N ALA A 12 -14.22 75.96 13.99
CA ALA A 12 -13.81 74.68 13.39
C ALA A 12 -13.09 73.67 14.33
N LYS A 13 -12.65 74.08 15.52
CA LYS A 13 -11.93 73.18 16.46
C LYS A 13 -12.83 72.24 17.25
N LYS A 14 -14.15 72.48 17.32
CA LYS A 14 -15.10 71.59 18.01
C LYS A 14 -15.53 70.43 17.11
N ALA A 15 -15.72 70.67 15.81
CA ALA A 15 -16.16 69.64 14.86
C ALA A 15 -15.07 68.60 14.53
N VAL A 16 -13.81 69.01 14.40
CA VAL A 16 -12.69 68.09 14.08
C VAL A 16 -12.20 67.28 15.29
N LYS A 17 -12.32 67.80 16.52
CA LYS A 17 -12.09 67.00 17.75
C LYS A 17 -13.20 66.00 18.00
N SER A 18 -14.45 66.36 17.67
CA SER A 18 -15.61 65.48 17.78
C SER A 18 -15.50 64.26 16.84
N SER A 19 -15.08 64.44 15.58
CA SER A 19 -14.96 63.34 14.63
C SER A 19 -13.77 62.39 14.90
N ARG A 20 -12.63 62.91 15.40
CA ARG A 20 -11.48 62.07 15.80
C ARG A 20 -11.76 61.30 17.09
N ALA A 21 -12.42 61.93 18.07
CA ALA A 21 -12.85 61.28 19.30
C ALA A 21 -13.92 60.21 19.05
N SER A 22 -14.87 60.45 18.13
CA SER A 22 -15.89 59.46 17.77
C SER A 22 -15.31 58.28 16.99
N THR A 23 -14.26 58.49 16.19
CA THR A 23 -13.57 57.41 15.47
C THR A 23 -12.68 56.58 16.40
N GLN A 24 -11.92 57.22 17.31
CA GLN A 24 -11.15 56.49 18.35
C GLN A 24 -12.05 55.76 19.35
N ALA A 25 -13.19 56.34 19.72
CA ALA A 25 -14.17 55.68 20.58
C ALA A 25 -14.84 54.48 19.88
N ARG A 26 -15.12 54.57 18.57
CA ARG A 26 -15.67 53.45 17.78
C ARG A 26 -14.65 52.32 17.57
N VAL A 27 -13.37 52.64 17.36
CA VAL A 27 -12.30 51.62 17.26
C VAL A 27 -12.02 50.98 18.64
N GLY A 28 -12.02 51.75 19.73
CA GLY A 28 -11.88 51.21 21.09
C GLY A 28 -13.09 50.39 21.57
N ALA A 29 -14.30 50.75 21.13
CA ALA A 29 -15.51 49.96 21.38
C ALA A 29 -15.52 48.66 20.56
N ALA A 30 -15.14 48.70 19.28
CA ALA A 30 -15.00 47.51 18.44
C ALA A 30 -13.92 46.55 18.97
N LEU A 31 -12.75 47.07 19.38
CA LEU A 31 -11.71 46.27 20.05
C LEU A 31 -12.18 45.72 21.41
N GLY A 32 -13.04 46.44 22.12
CA GLY A 32 -13.65 45.99 23.38
C GLY A 32 -14.68 44.88 23.18
N ASP A 33 -15.46 44.94 22.10
CA ASP A 33 -16.41 43.89 21.72
C ASP A 33 -15.69 42.65 21.18
N ASP A 34 -14.66 42.83 20.35
CA ASP A 34 -13.79 41.73 19.89
C ASP A 34 -13.05 41.06 21.07
N ALA A 35 -12.57 41.84 22.04
CA ALA A 35 -11.94 41.29 23.25
C ALA A 35 -12.95 40.53 24.14
N ARG A 36 -14.20 40.97 24.22
CA ARG A 36 -15.27 40.28 24.94
C ARG A 36 -15.69 38.98 24.25
N VAL A 37 -15.79 39.00 22.92
CA VAL A 37 -16.03 37.81 22.09
C VAL A 37 -14.88 36.82 22.26
N ALA A 38 -13.62 37.27 22.18
CA ALA A 38 -12.45 36.45 22.41
C ALA A 38 -12.43 35.83 23.83
N ALA A 39 -12.80 36.60 24.86
CA ALA A 39 -12.91 36.10 26.23
C ALA A 39 -14.04 35.07 26.40
N ALA A 40 -15.16 35.23 25.70
CA ALA A 40 -16.25 34.25 25.68
C ALA A 40 -15.85 32.94 24.98
N VAL A 41 -15.15 33.05 23.84
CA VAL A 41 -14.55 31.90 23.13
C VAL A 41 -13.55 31.17 24.03
N ALA A 42 -12.67 31.90 24.73
CA ALA A 42 -11.71 31.31 25.66
C ALA A 42 -12.39 30.59 26.83
N ARG A 43 -13.51 31.12 27.38
CA ARG A 43 -14.31 30.40 28.38
C ARG A 43 -14.91 29.11 27.84
N ARG A 44 -15.43 29.14 26.61
CA ARG A 44 -15.96 27.95 25.92
C ARG A 44 -14.86 26.91 25.68
N HIS A 45 -13.67 27.31 25.23
CA HIS A 45 -12.52 26.42 25.05
C HIS A 45 -12.13 25.73 26.36
N ARG A 46 -12.03 26.48 27.47
CA ARG A 46 -11.75 25.91 28.80
C ARG A 46 -12.84 24.93 29.25
N GLY A 47 -14.11 25.22 28.96
CA GLY A 47 -15.22 24.30 29.21
C GLY A 47 -15.11 22.99 28.42
N LEU A 48 -14.73 23.07 27.14
CA LEU A 48 -14.50 21.88 26.29
C LEU A 48 -13.31 21.06 26.78
N GLN A 49 -12.20 21.72 27.15
CA GLN A 49 -11.02 21.08 27.71
C GLN A 49 -11.35 20.33 29.00
N ALA A 50 -12.00 20.98 29.97
CA ALA A 50 -12.35 20.36 31.25
C ALA A 50 -13.29 19.16 31.06
N ARG A 51 -14.21 19.22 30.08
CA ARG A 51 -15.06 18.07 29.73
C ARG A 51 -14.23 16.94 29.14
N ALA A 52 -13.32 17.23 28.21
CA ALA A 52 -12.46 16.24 27.58
C ALA A 52 -11.55 15.56 28.60
N GLU A 53 -10.95 16.31 29.52
CA GLU A 53 -10.12 15.79 30.61
C GLU A 53 -10.89 14.81 31.50
N ARG A 54 -12.12 15.15 31.92
CA ARG A 54 -12.98 14.24 32.70
C ARG A 54 -13.31 12.96 31.95
N VAL A 55 -13.69 13.07 30.67
CA VAL A 55 -14.01 11.90 29.84
C VAL A 55 -12.77 11.01 29.67
N ASN A 56 -11.62 11.61 29.39
CA ASN A 56 -10.36 10.88 29.21
C ASN A 56 -9.88 10.22 30.50
N GLU A 57 -10.04 10.87 31.65
CA GLU A 57 -9.68 10.29 32.95
C GLU A 57 -10.58 9.08 33.28
N ALA A 58 -11.88 9.18 33.02
CA ALA A 58 -12.80 8.05 33.17
C ALA A 58 -12.44 6.88 32.25
N ALA A 59 -12.11 7.16 30.99
CA ALA A 59 -11.69 6.15 30.01
C ALA A 59 -10.34 5.49 30.36
N ARG A 60 -9.37 6.25 30.90
CA ARG A 60 -8.08 5.70 31.36
C ARG A 60 -8.25 4.75 32.54
N LYS A 61 -9.16 5.08 33.46
CA LYS A 61 -9.49 4.23 34.61
C LYS A 61 -10.19 2.93 34.22
N SER A 62 -10.97 2.91 33.13
CA SER A 62 -11.58 1.67 32.62
C SER A 62 -10.58 0.81 31.83
N ALA A 63 -9.69 1.43 31.05
CA ALA A 63 -8.72 0.74 30.19
C ALA A 63 -7.60 -0.01 30.96
N SER A 64 -7.28 0.38 32.20
CA SER A 64 -6.22 -0.27 32.99
C SER A 64 -6.60 -1.66 33.53
N SER A 65 -7.84 -2.13 33.32
CA SER A 65 -8.37 -3.30 34.04
C SER A 65 -8.64 -4.58 33.23
N LYS A 66 -8.63 -4.58 31.89
CA LYS A 66 -8.80 -5.81 31.08
C LYS A 66 -8.65 -5.55 29.58
N ASP A 67 -7.68 -6.22 28.94
CA ASP A 67 -7.83 -7.02 27.70
C ASP A 67 -6.53 -7.03 26.90
N ARG A 68 -5.96 -8.24 26.73
CA ARG A 68 -5.13 -8.53 25.56
C ARG A 68 -5.99 -8.21 24.35
N LYS A 69 -5.62 -7.21 23.54
CA LYS A 69 -6.38 -6.84 22.34
C LYS A 69 -6.64 -8.08 21.50
N LYS A 70 -7.90 -8.47 21.35
CA LYS A 70 -8.30 -9.57 20.48
C LYS A 70 -7.95 -9.20 19.02
N PRO A 71 -7.50 -10.16 18.20
CA PRO A 71 -7.27 -9.90 16.79
C PRO A 71 -8.53 -9.36 16.10
N VAL A 72 -8.36 -8.32 15.28
CA VAL A 72 -9.47 -7.63 14.60
C VAL A 72 -9.89 -8.43 13.37
N GLN A 73 -11.20 -8.68 13.26
CA GLN A 73 -11.82 -9.39 12.15
C GLN A 73 -12.80 -8.45 11.43
N ALA A 74 -12.27 -7.62 10.54
CA ALA A 74 -13.05 -6.59 9.84
C ALA A 74 -13.56 -7.03 8.44
N GLY A 75 -13.20 -8.23 7.99
CA GLY A 75 -13.60 -8.77 6.70
C GLY A 75 -14.91 -9.56 6.73
N ALA A 76 -15.38 -9.98 5.55
CA ALA A 76 -16.62 -10.74 5.39
C ALA A 76 -16.56 -12.16 6.01
N ARG A 77 -15.36 -12.71 6.24
CA ARG A 77 -15.14 -13.97 6.96
C ARG A 77 -14.03 -13.83 7.99
N SER A 78 -14.14 -14.61 9.07
CA SER A 78 -13.10 -14.66 10.10
C SER A 78 -11.83 -15.32 9.56
N GLN A 79 -10.70 -14.64 9.68
CA GLN A 79 -9.40 -15.11 9.21
C GLN A 79 -8.63 -15.87 10.29
N PRO A 80 -7.68 -16.74 9.90
CA PRO A 80 -6.76 -17.39 10.83
C PRO A 80 -6.06 -16.37 11.74
N VAL A 81 -5.86 -16.75 12.99
CA VAL A 81 -5.17 -15.95 14.01
C VAL A 81 -4.07 -16.80 14.65
N ASN A 82 -3.09 -16.14 15.26
CA ASN A 82 -2.01 -16.80 15.96
C ASN A 82 -2.52 -17.70 17.13
N PRO A 83 -1.77 -18.75 17.51
CA PRO A 83 -0.51 -19.18 16.90
C PRO A 83 -0.72 -19.86 15.54
N MET A 84 0.06 -19.44 14.55
CA MET A 84 0.17 -20.17 13.28
C MET A 84 0.98 -21.46 13.52
N PRO A 85 0.86 -22.50 12.66
CA PRO A 85 1.66 -23.69 12.83
C PRO A 85 3.16 -23.38 12.74
N ALA A 86 3.90 -23.78 13.78
CA ALA A 86 5.36 -23.74 13.74
C ALA A 86 5.87 -24.70 12.66
N GLN A 87 6.48 -24.14 11.61
CA GLN A 87 6.98 -24.88 10.45
C GLN A 87 8.13 -24.09 9.79
N HIS A 88 8.88 -24.77 8.93
CA HIS A 88 9.92 -24.17 8.08
C HIS A 88 9.92 -24.88 6.74
N LEU A 89 10.09 -24.14 5.65
CA LEU A 89 10.11 -24.66 4.29
C LEU A 89 11.44 -24.33 3.59
N PRO A 90 11.89 -25.14 2.63
CA PRO A 90 12.94 -24.71 1.71
C PRO A 90 12.43 -23.57 0.81
N LYS A 91 13.31 -22.65 0.40
CA LYS A 91 12.98 -21.63 -0.61
C LYS A 91 12.78 -22.27 -1.99
N PRO A 92 11.95 -21.69 -2.88
CA PRO A 92 11.15 -20.47 -2.70
C PRO A 92 9.94 -20.63 -1.75
N GLY A 93 9.56 -21.88 -1.45
CA GLY A 93 8.52 -22.24 -0.50
C GLY A 93 7.25 -22.65 -1.23
N ASN A 94 6.85 -23.90 -1.10
CA ASN A 94 5.62 -24.39 -1.72
C ASN A 94 4.41 -24.11 -0.82
N GLU A 95 3.34 -23.53 -1.38
CA GLU A 95 2.10 -23.21 -0.66
C GLU A 95 1.33 -24.45 -0.25
N HIS A 96 1.25 -25.46 -1.11
CA HIS A 96 0.61 -26.75 -0.79
C HIS A 96 1.25 -27.45 0.42
N ALA A 97 2.50 -27.14 0.76
CA ALA A 97 3.20 -27.70 1.91
C ALA A 97 2.88 -26.99 3.25
N LEU A 98 2.16 -25.86 3.22
CA LEU A 98 1.79 -25.13 4.44
C LEU A 98 0.69 -25.86 5.21
N ARG A 99 0.93 -26.09 6.51
CA ARG A 99 -0.06 -26.68 7.42
C ARG A 99 -1.35 -25.87 7.57
N THR A 100 -1.26 -24.56 7.35
CA THR A 100 -2.42 -23.68 7.23
C THR A 100 -2.35 -23.05 5.86
N ALA A 101 -3.23 -23.49 4.96
CA ALA A 101 -3.31 -22.94 3.61
C ALA A 101 -3.65 -21.45 3.66
N PRO A 102 -2.89 -20.59 2.96
CA PRO A 102 -3.27 -19.21 2.71
C PRO A 102 -4.63 -19.13 2.02
N ARG A 103 -5.44 -18.16 2.43
CA ARG A 103 -6.74 -17.89 1.81
C ARG A 103 -6.59 -16.91 0.67
N TYR A 104 -6.92 -17.37 -0.54
CA TYR A 104 -6.74 -16.60 -1.78
C TYR A 104 -8.04 -16.45 -2.60
N ASP A 105 -9.07 -17.24 -2.30
CA ASP A 105 -10.28 -17.41 -3.11
C ASP A 105 -11.31 -16.28 -2.93
N ALA A 106 -11.25 -15.51 -1.84
CA ALA A 106 -12.10 -14.36 -1.57
C ALA A 106 -13.59 -14.61 -1.88
N PRO A 107 -14.26 -15.60 -1.25
CA PRO A 107 -15.60 -16.04 -1.68
C PRO A 107 -16.70 -14.98 -1.55
N ALA A 108 -16.47 -13.93 -0.75
CA ALA A 108 -17.39 -12.80 -0.62
C ALA A 108 -17.15 -11.67 -1.66
N TYR A 109 -16.11 -11.80 -2.50
CA TYR A 109 -15.82 -10.85 -3.57
C TYR A 109 -16.54 -11.27 -4.84
N GLU A 110 -17.53 -10.47 -5.25
CA GLU A 110 -18.28 -10.66 -6.49
C GLU A 110 -17.64 -9.87 -7.65
N GLY A 111 -17.33 -10.56 -8.74
CA GLY A 111 -16.81 -9.93 -9.96
C GLY A 111 -17.85 -9.00 -10.58
N SER A 112 -17.40 -7.89 -11.17
CA SER A 112 -18.28 -6.94 -11.85
C SER A 112 -17.73 -6.48 -13.20
N GLY A 113 -16.87 -7.30 -13.83
CA GLY A 113 -16.28 -7.03 -15.14
C GLY A 113 -15.35 -5.83 -15.18
N LYS A 114 -14.71 -5.45 -14.06
CA LYS A 114 -13.83 -4.25 -14.03
C LYS A 114 -12.60 -4.40 -14.91
N LEU A 115 -12.20 -5.63 -15.21
CA LEU A 115 -11.06 -5.99 -16.04
C LEU A 115 -11.51 -6.82 -17.26
N GLU A 116 -12.77 -6.69 -17.67
CA GLU A 116 -13.35 -7.50 -18.73
C GLU A 116 -12.51 -7.42 -20.02
N GLY A 117 -12.06 -8.58 -20.49
CA GLY A 117 -11.25 -8.69 -21.68
C GLY A 117 -9.81 -8.19 -21.54
N MET A 118 -9.34 -7.79 -20.36
CA MET A 118 -7.95 -7.35 -20.15
C MET A 118 -6.98 -8.55 -20.02
N LYS A 119 -5.70 -8.32 -20.34
CA LYS A 119 -4.65 -9.35 -20.40
C LYS A 119 -3.59 -9.01 -19.36
N ALA A 120 -3.36 -9.89 -18.40
CA ALA A 120 -2.49 -9.63 -17.26
C ALA A 120 -1.29 -10.58 -17.21
N ILE A 121 -0.13 -10.07 -16.77
CA ILE A 121 0.98 -10.87 -16.26
C ILE A 121 1.08 -10.66 -14.74
N VAL A 122 1.19 -11.74 -13.98
CA VAL A 122 1.46 -11.71 -12.54
C VAL A 122 2.71 -12.56 -12.24
N THR A 123 3.78 -11.89 -11.81
CA THR A 123 5.02 -12.57 -11.36
C THR A 123 4.91 -13.03 -9.92
N GLY A 124 5.42 -14.22 -9.59
CA GLY A 124 5.12 -14.89 -8.32
C GLY A 124 3.61 -15.15 -8.16
N GLY A 125 2.94 -15.47 -9.27
CA GLY A 125 1.49 -15.70 -9.31
C GLY A 125 1.08 -17.12 -8.91
N ASP A 126 2.05 -18.01 -8.72
CA ASP A 126 1.85 -19.40 -8.29
C ASP A 126 1.28 -19.49 -6.86
N SER A 127 1.57 -18.52 -5.99
CA SER A 127 1.24 -18.59 -4.57
C SER A 127 0.98 -17.21 -3.94
N GLY A 128 0.53 -17.22 -2.69
CA GLY A 128 0.38 -16.04 -1.84
C GLY A 128 -0.45 -14.93 -2.46
N ILE A 129 0.07 -13.70 -2.34
CA ILE A 129 -0.59 -12.49 -2.87
C ILE A 129 -0.78 -12.61 -4.38
N GLY A 130 0.22 -13.10 -5.11
CA GLY A 130 0.15 -13.22 -6.58
C GLY A 130 -0.96 -14.17 -7.03
N ARG A 131 -1.13 -15.32 -6.35
CA ARG A 131 -2.25 -16.24 -6.61
C ARG A 131 -3.60 -15.56 -6.39
N ALA A 132 -3.79 -14.89 -5.25
CA ALA A 132 -5.04 -14.18 -4.97
C ALA A 132 -5.31 -13.08 -6.02
N VAL A 133 -4.28 -12.35 -6.45
CA VAL A 133 -4.41 -11.34 -7.51
C VAL A 133 -4.80 -11.97 -8.84
N ALA A 134 -4.16 -13.08 -9.24
CA ALA A 134 -4.49 -13.79 -10.48
C ALA A 134 -5.95 -14.25 -10.49
N VAL A 135 -6.43 -14.85 -9.39
CA VAL A 135 -7.82 -15.31 -9.26
C VAL A 135 -8.81 -14.13 -9.31
N LEU A 136 -8.57 -13.04 -8.58
CA LEU A 136 -9.49 -11.90 -8.62
C LEU A 136 -9.45 -11.15 -9.96
N PHE A 137 -8.31 -11.15 -10.66
CA PHE A 137 -8.24 -10.63 -12.01
C PHE A 137 -9.11 -11.45 -12.97
N ALA A 138 -9.02 -12.78 -12.87
CA ALA A 138 -9.86 -13.69 -13.64
C ALA A 138 -11.35 -13.48 -13.35
N ARG A 139 -11.73 -13.39 -12.07
CA ARG A 139 -13.10 -13.10 -11.65
C ARG A 139 -13.63 -11.75 -12.14
N GLU A 140 -12.75 -10.79 -12.38
CA GLU A 140 -13.10 -9.49 -12.97
C GLU A 140 -13.04 -9.46 -14.51
N GLY A 141 -12.78 -10.62 -15.14
CA GLY A 141 -12.89 -10.83 -16.59
C GLY A 141 -11.55 -10.82 -17.35
N ALA A 142 -10.41 -10.84 -16.66
CA ALA A 142 -9.09 -10.80 -17.31
C ALA A 142 -8.53 -12.19 -17.60
N ASP A 143 -7.84 -12.35 -18.73
CA ASP A 143 -6.99 -13.51 -18.97
C ASP A 143 -5.61 -13.29 -18.33
N VAL A 144 -5.04 -14.31 -17.70
CA VAL A 144 -3.90 -14.14 -16.79
C VAL A 144 -2.74 -15.08 -17.15
N ALA A 145 -1.54 -14.52 -17.30
CA ALA A 145 -0.31 -15.29 -17.31
C ALA A 145 0.37 -15.25 -15.94
N VAL A 146 0.61 -16.43 -15.37
CA VAL A 146 1.28 -16.63 -14.09
C VAL A 146 2.73 -16.96 -14.33
N PHE A 147 3.62 -16.07 -13.90
CA PHE A 147 5.06 -16.26 -13.95
C PHE A 147 5.54 -16.69 -12.58
N TYR A 148 6.36 -17.73 -12.51
CA TYR A 148 6.84 -18.34 -11.26
C TYR A 148 8.20 -19.01 -11.47
N LEU A 149 8.86 -19.48 -10.41
CA LEU A 149 10.21 -20.03 -10.53
C LEU A 149 10.20 -21.53 -10.90
N ASN A 150 9.75 -22.38 -9.98
CA ASN A 150 9.74 -23.84 -10.14
C ASN A 150 8.66 -24.58 -9.32
N GLU A 151 7.76 -23.84 -8.67
CA GLU A 151 6.65 -24.32 -7.83
C GLU A 151 5.50 -24.83 -8.71
N HIS A 152 5.78 -25.79 -9.60
CA HIS A 152 4.84 -26.21 -10.65
C HIS A 152 3.48 -26.66 -10.12
N GLU A 153 3.45 -27.38 -8.99
CA GLU A 153 2.19 -27.80 -8.36
C GLU A 153 1.35 -26.61 -7.89
N ASP A 154 1.99 -25.60 -7.28
CA ASP A 154 1.29 -24.39 -6.84
C ASP A 154 0.81 -23.54 -8.02
N ALA A 155 1.59 -23.49 -9.10
CA ALA A 155 1.20 -22.81 -10.34
C ALA A 155 -0.02 -23.48 -11.00
N GLU A 156 -0.08 -24.81 -11.00
CA GLU A 156 -1.25 -25.56 -11.50
C GLU A 156 -2.51 -25.27 -10.67
N VAL A 157 -2.40 -25.19 -9.34
CA VAL A 157 -3.52 -24.78 -8.47
C VAL A 157 -4.02 -23.37 -8.84
N THR A 158 -3.12 -22.42 -9.11
CA THR A 158 -3.53 -21.09 -9.59
C THR A 158 -4.19 -21.18 -10.96
N ARG A 159 -3.66 -22.00 -11.88
CA ARG A 159 -4.23 -22.19 -13.22
C ARG A 159 -5.67 -22.67 -13.15
N GLU A 160 -5.92 -23.72 -12.37
CA GLU A 160 -7.25 -24.28 -12.14
C GLU A 160 -8.21 -23.24 -11.54
N ALA A 161 -7.74 -22.45 -10.57
CA ALA A 161 -8.57 -21.41 -9.96
C ALA A 161 -8.91 -20.28 -10.94
N VAL A 162 -7.99 -19.87 -11.82
CA VAL A 162 -8.25 -18.88 -12.88
C VAL A 162 -9.22 -19.43 -13.93
N GLU A 163 -9.04 -20.68 -14.35
CA GLU A 163 -9.90 -21.34 -15.32
C GLU A 163 -11.31 -21.59 -14.77
N ALA A 164 -11.45 -21.83 -13.47
CA ALA A 164 -12.74 -21.94 -12.79
C ALA A 164 -13.55 -20.63 -12.82
N GLU A 165 -12.90 -19.48 -12.93
CA GLU A 165 -13.54 -18.17 -13.16
C GLU A 165 -13.87 -17.94 -14.65
N GLY A 166 -13.63 -18.93 -15.51
CA GLY A 166 -13.94 -18.91 -16.94
C GLY A 166 -12.93 -18.16 -17.81
N ARG A 167 -11.72 -17.90 -17.30
CA ARG A 167 -10.67 -17.15 -18.02
C ARG A 167 -9.50 -18.03 -18.44
N THR A 168 -8.73 -17.55 -19.40
CA THR A 168 -7.52 -18.27 -19.86
C THR A 168 -6.38 -18.05 -18.88
N CYS A 169 -5.68 -19.13 -18.52
CA CYS A 169 -4.46 -19.06 -17.72
C CYS A 169 -3.24 -19.59 -18.47
N VAL A 170 -2.14 -18.85 -18.47
CA VAL A 170 -0.86 -19.25 -19.08
C VAL A 170 0.20 -19.37 -18.00
N LEU A 171 0.81 -20.54 -17.87
CA LEU A 171 1.90 -20.79 -16.93
C LEU A 171 3.26 -20.59 -17.60
N VAL A 172 4.14 -19.79 -16.97
CA VAL A 172 5.50 -19.55 -17.46
C VAL A 172 6.50 -19.65 -16.33
N ALA A 173 7.25 -20.75 -16.28
CA ALA A 173 8.31 -20.96 -15.31
C ALA A 173 9.63 -20.30 -15.75
N GLY A 174 10.29 -19.58 -14.85
CA GLY A 174 11.64 -19.07 -15.03
C GLY A 174 11.98 -17.88 -14.13
N ASP A 175 13.23 -17.45 -14.24
CA ASP A 175 13.82 -16.47 -13.33
C ASP A 175 13.75 -15.04 -13.89
N VAL A 176 13.05 -14.16 -13.18
CA VAL A 176 12.89 -12.74 -13.56
C VAL A 176 14.20 -11.95 -13.56
N LYS A 177 15.26 -12.47 -12.91
CA LYS A 177 16.61 -11.90 -13.00
C LYS A 177 17.17 -12.00 -14.42
N ASP A 178 16.81 -13.04 -15.18
CA ASP A 178 17.26 -13.21 -16.56
C ASP A 178 16.42 -12.35 -17.52
N SER A 179 16.98 -11.22 -17.95
CA SER A 179 16.34 -10.35 -18.95
C SER A 179 16.00 -11.09 -20.26
N ARG A 180 16.73 -12.15 -20.64
CA ARG A 180 16.42 -12.94 -21.84
C ARG A 180 15.16 -13.78 -21.62
N PHE A 181 15.01 -14.38 -20.44
CA PHE A 181 13.77 -15.02 -20.02
C PHE A 181 12.60 -14.04 -20.08
N CYS A 182 12.69 -12.88 -19.40
CA CYS A 182 11.60 -11.89 -19.38
C CYS A 182 11.14 -11.50 -20.79
N ASN A 183 12.09 -11.22 -21.70
CA ASN A 183 11.79 -10.88 -23.09
C ASN A 183 11.10 -12.03 -23.86
N ARG A 184 11.53 -13.28 -23.68
CA ARG A 184 10.90 -14.43 -24.35
C ARG A 184 9.52 -14.72 -23.78
N ALA A 185 9.41 -14.70 -22.45
CA ALA A 185 8.22 -15.00 -21.69
C ALA A 185 7.08 -14.01 -21.97
N VAL A 186 7.36 -12.69 -21.94
CA VAL A 186 6.36 -11.67 -22.29
C VAL A 186 5.88 -11.85 -23.73
N LYS A 187 6.79 -12.08 -24.70
CA LYS A 187 6.40 -12.34 -26.09
C LYS A 187 5.54 -13.60 -26.23
N GLN A 188 5.83 -14.64 -25.44
CA GLN A 188 5.00 -15.84 -25.39
C GLN A 188 3.61 -15.52 -24.86
N THR A 189 3.49 -14.80 -23.75
CA THR A 189 2.20 -14.37 -23.19
C THR A 189 1.38 -13.58 -24.20
N VAL A 190 1.98 -12.58 -24.85
CA VAL A 190 1.26 -11.76 -25.85
C VAL A 190 0.76 -12.61 -27.01
N ARG A 191 1.53 -13.61 -27.47
CA ARG A 191 1.07 -14.54 -28.52
C ARG A 191 -0.09 -15.42 -28.05
N GLN A 192 -0.09 -15.87 -26.81
CA GLN A 192 -1.10 -16.80 -26.29
C GLN A 192 -2.39 -16.09 -25.87
N LEU A 193 -2.28 -14.92 -25.23
CA LEU A 193 -3.43 -14.15 -24.74
C LEU A 193 -3.94 -13.08 -25.73
N GLY A 194 -3.20 -12.84 -26.81
CA GLY A 194 -3.57 -11.86 -27.84
C GLY A 194 -3.29 -10.40 -27.48
N GLY A 195 -2.63 -10.12 -26.36
CA GLY A 195 -2.33 -8.76 -25.90
C GLY A 195 -1.69 -8.72 -24.52
N LEU A 196 -1.46 -7.50 -24.02
CA LEU A 196 -1.02 -7.24 -22.65
C LEU A 196 -1.49 -5.86 -22.20
N ASP A 197 -2.21 -5.79 -21.08
CA ASP A 197 -2.75 -4.55 -20.53
C ASP A 197 -2.23 -4.28 -19.12
N ILE A 198 -1.95 -5.35 -18.35
CA ILE A 198 -1.60 -5.26 -16.94
C ILE A 198 -0.31 -6.03 -16.67
N LEU A 199 0.66 -5.38 -16.02
CA LEU A 199 1.83 -6.04 -15.45
C LEU A 199 1.81 -5.91 -13.93
N VAL A 200 1.82 -7.04 -13.23
CA VAL A 200 2.04 -7.12 -11.79
C VAL A 200 3.42 -7.69 -11.49
N ASN A 201 4.29 -6.80 -11.02
CA ASN A 201 5.60 -7.15 -10.49
C ASN A 201 5.42 -7.49 -9.00
N ASN A 202 5.46 -8.79 -8.66
CA ASN A 202 5.20 -9.30 -7.32
C ASN A 202 6.24 -10.33 -6.85
N ALA A 203 6.91 -11.05 -7.76
CA ALA A 203 7.97 -11.99 -7.40
C ALA A 203 9.05 -11.32 -6.53
N ALA A 204 9.45 -11.99 -5.45
CA ALA A 204 10.44 -11.45 -4.52
C ALA A 204 11.25 -12.56 -3.84
N PHE A 205 12.49 -12.22 -3.49
CA PHE A 205 13.33 -12.96 -2.56
C PHE A 205 13.47 -12.17 -1.26
N GLN A 206 13.44 -12.88 -0.12
CA GLN A 206 13.76 -12.33 1.19
C GLN A 206 14.47 -13.38 2.03
N GLN A 207 15.40 -12.94 2.89
CA GLN A 207 16.07 -13.82 3.86
C GLN A 207 16.51 -13.01 5.08
N HIS A 208 16.05 -13.40 6.27
CA HIS A 208 16.43 -12.72 7.52
C HIS A 208 17.88 -12.98 7.91
N LEU A 209 18.52 -11.92 8.38
CA LEU A 209 19.81 -11.95 9.07
C LEU A 209 19.73 -11.02 10.29
N GLU A 210 20.21 -11.47 11.44
CA GLU A 210 20.21 -10.65 12.67
C GLU A 210 21.21 -9.50 12.62
N ARG A 211 22.26 -9.64 11.79
CA ARG A 211 23.41 -8.75 11.73
C ARG A 211 23.81 -8.46 10.29
N LEU A 212 24.23 -7.22 10.05
CA LEU A 212 24.72 -6.82 8.73
C LEU A 212 26.02 -7.52 8.36
N GLU A 213 26.90 -7.84 9.32
CA GLU A 213 28.18 -8.49 9.02
C GLU A 213 28.04 -9.92 8.47
N ASP A 214 26.86 -10.54 8.64
CA ASP A 214 26.56 -11.88 8.12
C ASP A 214 26.00 -11.85 6.69
N LEU A 215 25.68 -10.67 6.16
CA LEU A 215 25.19 -10.50 4.80
C LEU A 215 26.34 -10.68 3.80
N ASN A 216 26.32 -11.78 3.07
CA ASN A 216 27.28 -12.03 2.01
C ASN A 216 26.83 -11.45 0.66
N ASP A 217 27.79 -11.31 -0.27
CA ASP A 217 27.56 -10.76 -1.60
C ASP A 217 26.53 -11.57 -2.41
N ALA A 218 26.48 -12.89 -2.21
CA ALA A 218 25.56 -13.75 -2.94
C ALA A 218 24.10 -13.49 -2.55
N GLN A 219 23.79 -13.37 -1.25
CA GLN A 219 22.47 -13.00 -0.79
C GLN A 219 22.10 -11.58 -1.23
N LEU A 220 23.01 -10.61 -1.07
CA LEU A 220 22.74 -9.23 -1.51
C LEU A 220 22.43 -9.17 -3.02
N ALA A 221 23.23 -9.85 -3.84
CA ALA A 221 23.01 -9.94 -5.28
C ALA A 221 21.70 -10.65 -5.64
N GLU A 222 21.34 -11.70 -4.90
CA GLU A 222 20.09 -12.44 -5.09
C GLU A 222 18.87 -11.56 -4.79
N THR A 223 18.88 -10.86 -3.66
CA THR A 223 17.79 -9.97 -3.25
C THR A 223 17.65 -8.79 -4.22
N LEU A 224 18.74 -8.11 -4.58
CA LEU A 224 18.72 -6.99 -5.53
C LEU A 224 18.36 -7.44 -6.95
N GLY A 225 18.89 -8.58 -7.38
CA GLY A 225 18.61 -9.17 -8.68
C GLY A 225 17.12 -9.45 -8.83
N THR A 226 16.53 -10.17 -7.88
CA THR A 226 15.13 -10.57 -7.96
C THR A 226 14.20 -9.36 -7.80
N ASN A 227 14.39 -8.57 -6.75
CA ASN A 227 13.40 -7.57 -6.33
C ASN A 227 13.55 -6.23 -7.07
N VAL A 228 14.75 -5.89 -7.54
CA VAL A 228 14.99 -4.64 -8.27
C VAL A 228 15.20 -4.93 -9.74
N ALA A 229 16.26 -5.66 -10.11
CA ALA A 229 16.56 -5.90 -11.52
C ALA A 229 15.43 -6.66 -12.24
N GLY A 230 14.78 -7.62 -11.56
CA GLY A 230 13.62 -8.34 -12.07
C GLY A 230 12.46 -7.43 -12.46
N TYR A 231 12.14 -6.43 -11.64
CA TYR A 231 11.08 -5.46 -11.94
C TYR A 231 11.42 -4.57 -13.13
N PHE A 232 12.68 -4.13 -13.24
CA PHE A 232 13.16 -3.41 -14.43
C PHE A 232 13.09 -4.29 -15.68
N ASN A 233 13.51 -5.55 -15.59
CA ASN A 233 13.52 -6.49 -16.71
C ASN A 233 12.09 -6.74 -17.22
N MET A 234 11.16 -7.01 -16.32
CA MET A 234 9.76 -7.27 -16.66
C MET A 234 9.08 -6.02 -17.22
N ALA A 235 9.27 -4.85 -16.60
CA ALA A 235 8.74 -3.60 -17.14
C ALA A 235 9.28 -3.32 -18.55
N ARG A 236 10.60 -3.43 -18.77
CA ARG A 236 11.20 -3.23 -20.09
C ARG A 236 10.68 -4.21 -21.14
N ALA A 237 10.48 -5.48 -20.77
CA ALA A 237 9.95 -6.50 -21.66
C ALA A 237 8.46 -6.28 -21.99
N ALA A 238 7.65 -5.82 -21.03
CA ALA A 238 6.23 -5.54 -21.18
C ALA A 238 5.93 -4.26 -21.96
N LEU A 239 6.73 -3.20 -21.77
CA LEU A 239 6.44 -1.86 -22.30
C LEU A 239 6.19 -1.78 -23.81
N PRO A 240 6.82 -2.58 -24.70
CA PRO A 240 6.46 -2.59 -26.12
C PRO A 240 5.02 -3.04 -26.41
N HIS A 241 4.36 -3.69 -25.46
CA HIS A 241 3.03 -4.25 -25.60
C HIS A 241 1.96 -3.51 -24.78
N LEU A 242 2.36 -2.60 -23.89
CA LEU A 242 1.47 -1.78 -23.09
C LEU A 242 1.10 -0.47 -23.82
N GLY A 243 -0.19 -0.14 -23.82
CA GLY A 243 -0.77 1.02 -24.49
C GLY A 243 -1.50 1.98 -23.54
N ASN A 244 -2.25 2.92 -24.12
CA ASN A 244 -3.10 3.82 -23.35
C ASN A 244 -4.14 3.02 -22.55
N GLY A 245 -4.29 3.32 -21.26
CA GLY A 245 -5.20 2.61 -20.34
C GLY A 245 -4.56 1.44 -19.61
N SER A 246 -3.38 0.98 -20.03
CA SER A 246 -2.63 -0.08 -19.34
C SER A 246 -2.16 0.32 -17.94
N SER A 247 -1.88 -0.68 -17.11
CA SER A 247 -1.47 -0.50 -15.71
C SER A 247 -0.27 -1.37 -15.35
N ILE A 248 0.70 -0.79 -14.64
CA ILE A 248 1.78 -1.53 -13.98
C ILE A 248 1.58 -1.39 -12.47
N ILE A 249 1.58 -2.52 -11.75
CA ILE A 249 1.45 -2.55 -10.29
C ILE A 249 2.65 -3.28 -9.72
N ASN A 250 3.38 -2.61 -8.85
CA ASN A 250 4.54 -3.17 -8.17
C ASN A 250 4.20 -3.54 -6.72
N THR A 251 4.69 -4.67 -6.25
CA THR A 251 4.52 -5.09 -4.85
C THR A 251 5.63 -4.53 -4.00
N GLY A 252 5.32 -3.48 -3.27
CA GLY A 252 6.13 -2.86 -2.23
C GLY A 252 6.10 -3.65 -0.93
N SER A 253 6.21 -2.96 0.20
CA SER A 253 6.15 -3.54 1.54
C SER A 253 6.08 -2.44 2.59
N GLU A 254 5.45 -2.71 3.73
CA GLU A 254 5.56 -1.85 4.93
C GLU A 254 7.02 -1.65 5.38
N THR A 255 7.91 -2.61 5.11
CA THR A 255 9.34 -2.52 5.47
C THR A 255 10.07 -1.38 4.77
N ALA A 256 9.54 -0.88 3.65
CA ALA A 256 10.06 0.33 3.00
C ALA A 256 9.59 1.63 3.68
N LEU A 257 8.52 1.56 4.49
CA LEU A 257 7.97 2.69 5.23
C LEU A 257 8.54 2.77 6.65
N PHE A 258 8.70 1.62 7.30
CA PHE A 258 9.08 1.53 8.71
C PHE A 258 10.48 0.93 8.96
N GLY A 259 11.11 0.35 7.92
CA GLY A 259 12.34 -0.41 8.06
C GLY A 259 12.12 -1.80 8.66
N SER A 260 13.18 -2.61 8.70
CA SER A 260 13.23 -3.85 9.46
C SER A 260 14.68 -4.19 9.77
N GLY A 261 15.00 -4.32 11.07
CA GLY A 261 16.37 -4.60 11.50
C GLY A 261 16.91 -5.95 11.00
N GLY A 262 16.03 -6.94 10.80
CA GLY A 262 16.41 -8.27 10.34
C GLY A 262 16.35 -8.49 8.82
N LEU A 263 15.98 -7.46 8.05
CA LEU A 263 15.72 -7.55 6.60
C LEU A 263 16.30 -6.33 5.86
N LEU A 264 17.57 -5.99 6.10
CA LEU A 264 18.14 -4.74 5.58
C LEU A 264 18.16 -4.70 4.04
N ASP A 265 18.69 -5.74 3.39
CA ASP A 265 18.75 -5.85 1.92
C ASP A 265 17.34 -5.85 1.32
N TYR A 266 16.42 -6.64 1.87
CA TYR A 266 15.03 -6.69 1.45
C TYR A 266 14.32 -5.34 1.60
N ALA A 267 14.41 -4.69 2.77
CA ALA A 267 13.80 -3.38 3.00
C ALA A 267 14.35 -2.32 2.04
N ALA A 268 15.67 -2.35 1.77
CA ALA A 268 16.28 -1.48 0.77
C ALA A 268 15.69 -1.71 -0.63
N THR A 269 15.48 -2.98 -1.04
CA THR A 269 14.83 -3.28 -2.33
C THR A 269 13.39 -2.77 -2.39
N LYS A 270 12.64 -2.87 -1.29
CA LYS A 270 11.25 -2.37 -1.25
C LYS A 270 11.20 -0.84 -1.30
N GLY A 271 12.17 -0.15 -0.70
CA GLY A 271 12.36 1.30 -0.89
C GLY A 271 12.70 1.66 -2.34
N ALA A 272 13.58 0.89 -2.98
CA ALA A 272 13.91 1.05 -4.40
C ALA A 272 12.68 0.82 -5.30
N ILE A 273 11.83 -0.16 -4.99
CA ILE A 273 10.57 -0.43 -5.69
C ILE A 273 9.61 0.76 -5.57
N HIS A 274 9.50 1.38 -4.39
CA HIS A 274 8.68 2.58 -4.22
C HIS A 274 9.23 3.72 -5.11
N ALA A 275 10.52 4.03 -5.03
CA ALA A 275 11.13 5.07 -5.87
C ALA A 275 10.99 4.78 -7.38
N PHE A 276 11.18 3.52 -7.79
CA PHE A 276 10.98 3.04 -9.17
C PHE A 276 9.55 3.28 -9.64
N THR A 277 8.56 2.98 -8.80
CA THR A 277 7.13 3.19 -9.09
C THR A 277 6.84 4.65 -9.41
N LEU A 278 7.25 5.58 -8.53
CA LEU A 278 7.02 7.01 -8.75
C LEU A 278 7.73 7.52 -10.01
N SER A 279 8.97 7.10 -10.22
CA SER A 279 9.79 7.54 -11.36
C SER A 279 9.21 7.03 -12.68
N LEU A 280 8.81 5.75 -12.74
CA LEU A 280 8.22 5.15 -13.93
C LEU A 280 6.81 5.71 -14.21
N ALA A 281 6.02 6.00 -13.17
CA ALA A 281 4.73 6.67 -13.32
C ALA A 281 4.87 8.02 -14.05
N ALA A 282 5.84 8.84 -13.63
CA ALA A 282 6.11 10.13 -14.27
C ALA A 282 6.57 9.96 -15.72
N GLN A 283 7.45 8.97 -15.98
CA GLN A 283 7.96 8.70 -17.32
C GLN A 283 6.87 8.21 -18.30
N LEU A 284 5.95 7.37 -17.83
CA LEU A 284 4.95 6.73 -18.68
C LEU A 284 3.62 7.48 -18.76
N LEU A 285 3.45 8.57 -18.00
CA LEU A 285 2.25 9.40 -18.04
C LEU A 285 1.89 9.88 -19.45
N PRO A 286 2.82 10.36 -20.31
CA PRO A 286 2.50 10.75 -21.69
C PRO A 286 2.01 9.61 -22.58
N ARG A 287 2.25 8.35 -22.18
CA ARG A 287 1.78 7.15 -22.89
C ARG A 287 0.41 6.66 -22.40
N GLY A 288 -0.17 7.31 -21.40
CA GLY A 288 -1.43 6.89 -20.78
C GLY A 288 -1.32 5.58 -19.99
N ILE A 289 -0.11 5.21 -19.54
CA ILE A 289 0.12 4.02 -18.72
C ILE A 289 0.27 4.46 -17.26
N ARG A 290 -0.52 3.86 -16.37
CA ARG A 290 -0.46 4.13 -14.93
C ARG A 290 0.52 3.19 -14.26
N VAL A 291 1.26 3.69 -13.29
CA VAL A 291 2.20 2.87 -12.51
C VAL A 291 1.99 3.12 -11.04
N ASN A 292 1.65 2.11 -10.28
CA ASN A 292 1.34 2.22 -8.85
C ASN A 292 2.00 1.08 -8.07
N ALA A 293 1.98 1.17 -6.75
CA ALA A 293 2.43 0.10 -5.88
C ALA A 293 1.41 -0.21 -4.79
N VAL A 294 1.34 -1.48 -4.40
CA VAL A 294 0.67 -1.92 -3.17
C VAL A 294 1.77 -2.23 -2.16
N ALA A 295 1.64 -1.73 -0.94
CA ALA A 295 2.57 -2.00 0.16
C ALA A 295 1.87 -2.84 1.24
N PRO A 296 1.97 -4.18 1.17
CA PRO A 296 1.35 -5.06 2.16
C PRO A 296 2.08 -4.99 3.51
N GLY A 297 1.35 -5.27 4.58
CA GLY A 297 1.92 -5.60 5.89
C GLY A 297 2.25 -7.09 6.02
N PRO A 298 2.13 -7.70 7.22
CA PRO A 298 2.39 -9.13 7.40
C PRO A 298 1.27 -9.98 6.78
N VAL A 299 1.55 -10.59 5.62
CA VAL A 299 0.62 -11.48 4.91
C VAL A 299 1.08 -12.93 5.02
N TRP A 300 0.16 -13.84 5.39
CA TRP A 300 0.47 -15.27 5.47
C TRP A 300 0.64 -15.87 4.07
N THR A 301 1.89 -16.12 3.70
CA THR A 301 2.33 -16.71 2.42
C THR A 301 3.49 -17.69 2.64
N PRO A 302 3.86 -18.52 1.65
CA PRO A 302 4.99 -19.45 1.75
C PRO A 302 6.33 -18.75 1.99
N LEU A 303 6.44 -17.49 1.57
CA LEU A 303 7.63 -16.67 1.75
C LEU A 303 8.03 -16.51 3.22
N ASN A 304 7.08 -16.53 4.17
CA ASN A 304 7.41 -16.35 5.59
C ASN A 304 7.96 -17.64 6.23
N PRO A 305 7.33 -18.83 6.08
CA PRO A 305 7.91 -20.06 6.61
C PRO A 305 9.16 -20.53 5.87
N ALA A 306 9.38 -20.09 4.62
CA ALA A 306 10.62 -20.32 3.89
C ALA A 306 11.79 -19.41 4.31
N ASP A 307 11.54 -18.49 5.23
CA ASP A 307 12.47 -17.46 5.69
C ASP A 307 12.71 -17.55 7.19
N ARG A 308 11.64 -17.71 7.98
CA ARG A 308 11.69 -17.81 9.45
C ARG A 308 11.62 -19.24 9.95
N ARG A 309 12.14 -19.45 11.18
CA ARG A 309 12.06 -20.73 11.89
C ARG A 309 10.76 -20.84 12.68
N GLY A 310 10.35 -22.07 13.01
CA GLY A 310 9.00 -22.38 13.49
C GLY A 310 8.44 -21.51 14.63
N LYS A 311 9.24 -21.13 15.63
CA LYS A 311 8.76 -20.26 16.73
C LYS A 311 8.35 -18.86 16.24
N ASP A 312 9.11 -18.29 15.31
CA ASP A 312 8.89 -16.93 14.80
C ASP A 312 7.76 -16.93 13.76
N VAL A 313 7.52 -18.07 13.11
CA VAL A 313 6.38 -18.32 12.23
C VAL A 313 5.08 -18.39 13.01
N ALA A 314 5.07 -19.03 14.19
CA ALA A 314 3.85 -19.16 15.00
C ALA A 314 3.28 -17.80 15.43
N ASP A 315 4.16 -16.84 15.65
CA ASP A 315 3.84 -15.49 16.09
C ASP A 315 3.74 -14.48 14.94
N PHE A 316 3.83 -14.93 13.69
CA PHE A 316 3.83 -14.06 12.51
C PHE A 316 2.56 -13.18 12.45
N GLY A 317 2.74 -11.87 12.32
CA GLY A 317 1.65 -10.89 12.21
C GLY A 317 0.92 -10.56 13.51
N LYS A 318 1.27 -11.16 14.66
CA LYS A 318 0.59 -10.91 15.95
C LYS A 318 0.76 -9.46 16.45
N ASP A 319 1.85 -8.81 16.05
CA ASP A 319 2.24 -7.48 16.52
C ASP A 319 1.68 -6.36 15.62
N SER A 320 0.97 -6.73 14.53
CA SER A 320 0.27 -5.76 13.69
C SER A 320 -0.81 -5.02 14.48
N ASP A 321 -1.22 -3.86 13.99
CA ASP A 321 -2.34 -3.11 14.58
C ASP A 321 -3.66 -3.92 14.64
N MET A 322 -3.86 -4.88 13.72
CA MET A 322 -4.98 -5.83 13.74
C MET A 322 -4.73 -7.10 14.55
N GLY A 323 -3.52 -7.31 15.09
CA GLY A 323 -3.18 -8.44 15.97
C GLY A 323 -3.21 -9.81 15.29
N ARG A 324 -3.12 -9.86 13.95
CA ARG A 324 -3.07 -11.09 13.15
C ARG A 324 -2.37 -10.83 11.81
N PRO A 325 -1.87 -11.89 11.14
CA PRO A 325 -1.49 -11.75 9.75
C PRO A 325 -2.72 -11.55 8.86
N ALA A 326 -2.55 -10.77 7.80
CA ALA A 326 -3.51 -10.72 6.71
C ALA A 326 -3.44 -12.02 5.89
N GLN A 327 -4.53 -12.33 5.20
CA GLN A 327 -4.56 -13.37 4.17
C GLN A 327 -4.40 -12.73 2.78
N PRO A 328 -3.84 -13.46 1.79
CA PRO A 328 -3.68 -12.95 0.43
C PRO A 328 -4.94 -12.31 -0.18
N GLU A 329 -6.11 -12.90 0.07
CA GLU A 329 -7.40 -12.39 -0.39
C GLU A 329 -7.79 -11.00 0.15
N GLU A 330 -7.19 -10.58 1.27
CA GLU A 330 -7.44 -9.27 1.85
C GLU A 330 -6.62 -8.17 1.16
N ILE A 331 -5.61 -8.57 0.37
CA ILE A 331 -4.71 -7.67 -0.35
C ILE A 331 -5.11 -7.55 -1.82
N SER A 332 -5.56 -8.64 -2.44
CA SER A 332 -5.88 -8.70 -3.88
C SER A 332 -6.90 -7.66 -4.38
N PRO A 333 -7.93 -7.22 -3.61
CA PRO A 333 -8.83 -6.17 -4.08
C PRO A 333 -8.14 -4.84 -4.39
N ALA A 334 -7.04 -4.51 -3.70
CA ALA A 334 -6.24 -3.32 -3.99
C ALA A 334 -5.61 -3.37 -5.38
N TYR A 335 -5.22 -4.57 -5.84
CA TYR A 335 -4.69 -4.76 -7.18
C TYR A 335 -5.77 -4.59 -8.24
N VAL A 336 -6.98 -5.12 -8.03
CA VAL A 336 -8.11 -4.90 -8.96
C VAL A 336 -8.39 -3.40 -9.08
N PHE A 337 -8.48 -2.71 -7.93
CA PHE A 337 -8.70 -1.27 -7.88
C PHE A 337 -7.65 -0.49 -8.68
N LEU A 338 -6.36 -0.80 -8.53
CA LEU A 338 -5.29 -0.11 -9.25
C LEU A 338 -5.15 -0.55 -10.71
N ALA A 339 -5.53 -1.78 -11.05
CA ALA A 339 -5.47 -2.30 -12.41
C ALA A 339 -6.55 -1.66 -13.28
N SER A 340 -7.77 -1.51 -12.75
CA SER A 340 -8.93 -1.11 -13.53
C SER A 340 -8.90 0.40 -13.92
N PRO A 341 -9.07 0.73 -15.21
CA PRO A 341 -9.22 2.12 -15.64
C PRO A 341 -10.45 2.82 -15.05
N VAL A 342 -11.55 2.10 -14.81
CA VAL A 342 -12.81 2.69 -14.33
C VAL A 342 -12.73 3.10 -12.85
N THR A 343 -11.78 2.55 -12.10
CA THR A 343 -11.59 2.83 -10.66
C THR A 343 -10.41 3.75 -10.38
N ALA A 344 -9.36 3.72 -11.22
CA ALA A 344 -8.08 4.35 -10.91
C ALA A 344 -7.51 5.19 -12.06
N SER A 345 -8.34 5.68 -12.99
CA SER A 345 -7.90 6.51 -14.14
C SER A 345 -7.10 7.76 -13.74
N TYR A 346 -7.35 8.33 -12.56
CA TYR A 346 -6.63 9.50 -12.03
C TYR A 346 -5.60 9.16 -10.94
N ILE A 347 -5.15 7.90 -10.89
CA ILE A 347 -4.18 7.41 -9.89
C ILE A 347 -2.96 6.82 -10.62
N SER A 348 -1.84 7.53 -10.54
CA SER A 348 -0.53 7.07 -11.00
C SER A 348 0.55 7.60 -10.05
N GLY A 349 1.48 6.75 -9.65
CA GLY A 349 2.56 7.04 -8.71
C GLY A 349 2.20 6.83 -7.24
N VAL A 350 1.05 6.20 -6.92
CA VAL A 350 0.70 5.94 -5.51
C VAL A 350 1.44 4.72 -4.98
N VAL A 351 1.84 4.79 -3.71
CA VAL A 351 2.17 3.63 -2.88
C VAL A 351 1.00 3.45 -1.92
N LEU A 352 0.15 2.45 -2.17
CA LEU A 352 -1.06 2.18 -1.41
C LEU A 352 -0.77 1.19 -0.27
N PRO A 353 -0.78 1.62 1.01
CA PRO A 353 -0.55 0.72 2.13
C PRO A 353 -1.77 -0.17 2.40
N VAL A 354 -1.55 -1.48 2.54
CA VAL A 354 -2.56 -2.48 2.94
C VAL A 354 -1.96 -3.33 4.07
N MET A 355 -1.84 -2.71 5.24
CA MET A 355 -0.96 -3.18 6.32
C MET A 355 -1.65 -3.35 7.68
N GLY A 356 -2.98 -3.44 7.74
CA GLY A 356 -3.68 -3.68 9.01
C GLY A 356 -3.73 -2.49 9.99
N GLY A 357 -3.08 -1.38 9.70
CA GLY A 357 -3.22 -0.15 10.50
C GLY A 357 -2.12 0.86 10.23
N PRO A 358 -2.10 2.00 10.94
CA PRO A 358 -1.12 3.06 10.73
C PRO A 358 0.33 2.70 11.09
N ARG A 359 0.58 1.62 11.84
CA ARG A 359 1.92 1.24 12.33
C ARG A 359 2.49 -0.04 11.71
N GLY A 360 1.73 -0.66 10.79
CA GLY A 360 1.96 -2.05 10.38
C GLY A 360 1.32 -3.05 11.35
#